data_AF-A0A7Y8GUP6-F1
#
_entry.id   AF-A0A7Y8GUP6-F1
#
_cell.length_a   1.000
_cell.length_b   1.000
_cell.length_c   1.000
_cell.angle_alpha   90.00
_cell.angle_beta   90.00
_cell.angle_gamma   90.00
#
_symmetry.space_group_name_H-M   'P 1'
#
loop_
_entity.id
_entity.type
_entity.pdbx_description
1 polymer ?
#
loop_
_entity_poly.entity_id
_entity_poly.type
_entity_poly.pdbx_seq_one_letter_code
_entity_poly.pdbx_strand_id
1 'polypeptide(L)' 'MNQNTLTIPGLEQVYDALATAIDGAGPEKTELFLVKLALMNAQALGDPEQFQRHLAAALRDL' A
#
# COMPACT_ATOMS: atom_id res chain seq x y z
N MET A 1 18.11 -15.69 3.09
CA MET A 1 17.38 -14.44 2.79
C MET A 1 15.91 -14.81 2.72
N ASN A 2 15.18 -14.62 3.81
CA ASN A 2 13.77 -15.03 3.87
C ASN A 2 12.98 -13.97 3.10
N GLN A 3 12.52 -14.33 1.91
CA GLN A 3 11.53 -13.55 1.17
C GLN A 3 10.26 -13.54 2.02
N ASN A 4 10.09 -12.52 2.87
CA ASN A 4 8.92 -12.37 3.74
C ASN A 4 7.74 -11.86 2.92
N THR A 5 7.42 -12.60 1.85
CA THR A 5 6.28 -12.35 0.99
C THR A 5 5.03 -12.75 1.76
N LEU A 6 4.05 -11.84 1.85
CA LEU A 6 2.75 -12.17 2.40
C LEU A 6 2.16 -13.37 1.65
N THR A 7 1.62 -14.32 2.42
CA THR A 7 0.80 -15.39 1.85
C THR A 7 -0.51 -14.79 1.31
N ILE A 8 -1.21 -15.52 0.45
CA ILE A 8 -2.51 -15.07 -0.09
C ILE A 8 -3.49 -14.65 1.03
N PRO A 9 -3.67 -15.43 2.12
CA PRO A 9 -4.53 -15.00 3.22
C PRO A 9 -4.05 -13.74 3.95
N GLY A 10 -2.74 -13.47 3.93
CA GLY A 10 -2.18 -12.23 4.45
C GLY A 10 -2.50 -11.03 3.56
N LEU A 11 -2.44 -11.21 2.24
CA LEU A 11 -2.83 -10.18 1.27
C LEU A 11 -4.32 -9.87 1.36
N GLU A 12 -5.19 -10.87 1.52
CA GLU A 12 -6.63 -10.69 1.69
C GLU A 12 -6.95 -9.87 2.94
N GLN A 13 -6.31 -10.16 4.07
CA GLN A 13 -6.47 -9.38 5.30
C GLN A 13 -6.01 -7.93 5.14
N VAL A 14 -4.90 -7.70 4.45
CA VAL A 14 -4.43 -6.34 4.16
C VAL A 14 -5.41 -5.60 3.24
N TYR A 15 -5.95 -6.27 2.23
CA TYR A 15 -6.94 -5.70 1.33
C TYR A 15 -8.24 -5.32 2.06
N ASP A 16 -8.77 -6.20 2.91
CA ASP A 16 -9.97 -5.95 3.71
C ASP A 16 -9.79 -4.76 4.68
N ALA A 17 -8.63 -4.70 5.34
CA ALA A 17 -8.27 -3.58 6.20
C ALA A 17 -8.16 -2.25 5.42
N LEU A 18 -7.59 -2.28 4.21
CA LEU A 18 -7.52 -1.12 3.33
C LEU A 18 -8.91 -0.64 2.90
N ALA A 19 -9.78 -1.56 2.47
CA ALA A 19 -11.15 -1.23 2.07
C ALA A 19 -11.92 -0.54 3.20
N THR A 20 -11.90 -1.14 4.40
CA THR A 20 -12.54 -0.57 5.59
C THR A 20 -11.98 0.81 5.95
N ALA A 21 -10.67 1.01 5.83
CA ALA A 21 -10.04 2.29 6.14
C ALA A 21 -10.36 3.37 5.10
N ILE A 22 -10.43 3.00 3.81
CA ILE A 22 -10.83 3.92 2.72
C ILE A 22 -12.27 4.39 2.94
N ASP A 23 -13.18 3.46 3.24
CA ASP A 23 -14.58 3.79 3.53
C ASP A 23 -14.68 4.75 4.74
N GLY A 24 -13.88 4.50 5.79
CA GLY A 24 -13.82 5.36 6.97
C GLY A 24 -13.21 6.75 6.72
N ALA A 25 -12.27 6.88 5.77
CA ALA A 25 -11.71 8.17 5.38
C ALA A 25 -12.74 9.02 4.61
N GLY A 26 -13.61 8.38 3.84
CA GLY A 26 -14.62 9.01 3.01
C GLY A 26 -14.04 9.55 1.69
N PRO A 27 -14.89 9.72 0.66
CA PRO A 27 -14.47 9.96 -0.72
C PRO A 27 -13.64 11.24 -0.90
N GLU A 28 -13.85 12.26 -0.07
CA GLU A 28 -13.12 13.53 -0.14
C GLU A 28 -11.67 13.43 0.37
N LYS A 29 -11.37 12.41 1.18
CA LYS A 29 -10.05 12.24 1.84
C LYS A 29 -9.33 10.97 1.41
N THR A 30 -9.93 10.14 0.57
CA THR A 30 -9.34 8.87 0.11
C THR A 30 -7.96 9.07 -0.49
N GLU A 31 -7.79 10.04 -1.40
CA GLU A 31 -6.49 10.31 -2.04
C GLU A 31 -5.43 10.74 -1.01
N LEU A 32 -5.78 11.67 -0.12
CA LEU A 32 -4.88 12.13 0.94
C LEU A 32 -4.49 11.00 1.90
N PHE A 33 -5.44 10.14 2.26
CA PHE A 33 -5.21 8.96 3.10
C PHE A 33 -4.25 7.98 2.43
N LEU A 34 -4.49 7.62 1.16
CA LEU A 34 -3.67 6.67 0.43
C LEU A 34 -2.24 7.19 0.21
N VAL A 35 -2.08 8.47 -0.11
CA VAL A 35 -0.75 9.09 -0.22
C VAL A 35 -0.02 9.05 1.12
N LYS A 36 -0.70 9.40 2.23
CA LYS A 36 -0.10 9.35 3.56
C LYS A 36 0.31 7.93 3.95
N LEU A 37 -0.54 6.94 3.68
CA LEU A 37 -0.23 5.53 3.94
C LEU A 37 0.97 5.06 3.10
N ALA A 38 1.01 5.42 1.82
CA ALA A 38 2.10 5.07 0.92
C ALA A 38 3.44 5.68 1.39
N LEU A 39 3.44 6.94 1.83
CA LEU A 39 4.63 7.59 2.40
C LEU A 39 5.11 6.93 3.70
N MET A 40 4.20 6.54 4.58
CA MET A 40 4.54 5.81 5.80
C MET A 40 5.16 4.44 5.48
N ASN A 41 4.64 3.73 4.48
CA ASN A 41 5.23 2.48 4.01
C ASN A 41 6.58 2.68 3.32
N ALA A 42 6.77 3.76 2.55
CA ALA A 42 8.06 4.11 1.96
C ALA A 42 9.13 4.36 3.04
N GLN A 43 8.75 5.06 4.12
CA GLN A 43 9.62 5.27 5.28
C GLN A 43 9.94 3.95 5.99
N ALA A 44 8.96 3.06 6.16
CA ALA A 44 9.18 1.73 6.76
C ALA A 44 10.03 0.81 5.89
N LEU A 45 9.89 0.91 4.57
CA LEU A 45 10.71 0.19 3.59
C LEU A 45 12.17 0.66 3.62
N GLY A 46 12.39 1.96 3.87
CA GLY A 46 13.72 2.56 3.97
C GLY A 46 14.49 2.63 2.65
N ASP A 47 13.88 2.23 1.54
CA ASP A 47 14.49 2.17 0.22
C ASP A 47 13.62 2.90 -0.82
N PRO A 48 14.03 4.11 -1.27
CA PRO A 48 13.24 4.91 -2.18
C PRO A 48 13.20 4.32 -3.60
N GLU A 49 14.23 3.60 -4.06
CA GLU A 49 14.24 3.00 -5.39
C GLU A 49 13.25 1.84 -5.50
N GLN A 50 13.20 0.98 -4.48
CA GLN A 50 12.23 -0.10 -4.36
C GLN A 50 10.80 0.46 -4.31
N PHE A 51 10.56 1.54 -3.56
CA PHE A 51 9.26 2.22 -3.56
C PHE A 51 8.89 2.75 -4.96
N GLN A 52 9.82 3.39 -5.67
CA GLN A 52 9.60 3.86 -7.05
C GLN A 52 9.28 2.71 -8.01
N ARG A 53 9.93 1.54 -7.86
CA ARG A 53 9.61 0.34 -8.64
C ARG A 53 8.19 -0.15 -8.36
N HIS A 54 7.76 -0.17 -7.10
CA HIS A 54 6.38 -0.53 -6.74
C HIS A 54 5.36 0.46 -7.30
N LEU A 55 5.66 1.76 -7.25
CA LEU A 55 4.81 2.80 -7.84
C LEU A 55 4.65 2.60 -9.36
N ALA A 56 5.75 2.37 -10.08
CA ALA A 56 5.71 2.11 -11.52
C ALA A 56 4.98 0.80 -11.86
N ALA A 57 5.08 -0.22 -11.03
CA ALA A 57 4.35 -1.47 -11.21
C ALA A 57 2.84 -1.28 -11.01
N ALA A 58 2.42 -0.58 -9.96
CA ALA A 58 1.02 -0.26 -9.70
C ALA A 58 0.39 0.58 -10.82
N LEU A 59 1.14 1.54 -11.39
CA LEU A 59 0.67 2.34 -12.53
C LEU A 59 0.47 1.54 -13.83
N ARG A 60 1.14 0.40 -13.99
CA ARG A 60 0.99 -0.46 -15.17
C ARG A 60 -0.17 -1.44 -15.07
N ASP A 61 -0.63 -1.73 -13.85
CA ASP A 61 -1.66 -2.72 -13.53
C ASP A 61 -3.02 -2.08 -13.19
N LEU A 62 -3.07 -0.74 -13.22
CA LEU A 62 -4.27 0.10 -13.09
C LEU A 62 -5.17 0.00 -14.33
#